data_AF-A0A3N5JGE5-F1
#
_entry.id   AF-A0A3N5JGE5-F1
#
_cell.length_a   1.000
_cell.length_b   1.000
_cell.length_c   1.000
_cell.angle_alpha   90.00
_cell.angle_beta   90.00
_cell.angle_gamma   90.00
#
_symmetry.space_group_name_H-M   'P 1'
#
loop_
_entity.id
_entity.type
_entity.pdbx_description
1 polymer ?
#
loop_
_entity_poly.entity_id
_entity_poly.type
_entity_poly.pdbx_seq_one_letter_code
_entity_poly.pdbx_strand_id
1 'polypeptide(L)' 'RDGRSVVLSTHIMQEVAALCDRIVIIAKGEVAADGTADQLLQRSGCDSLEDAFVKLIGSEEGLLA' A
#
# COMPACT_ATOMS: atom_id res chain seq x y z
N ARG A 1 -4.43 14.32 25.12
CA ARG A 1 -4.16 13.21 24.18
C ARG A 1 -3.13 13.72 23.20
N ASP A 2 -1.90 13.21 23.24
CA ASP A 2 -0.86 13.65 22.31
C ASP A 2 -1.16 13.03 20.94
N GLY A 3 -1.73 13.80 20.03
CA GLY A 3 -1.90 13.37 18.65
C GLY A 3 -0.53 13.26 18.00
N ARG A 4 -0.05 12.04 17.82
CA ARG A 4 1.23 11.74 17.14
C ARG A 4 0.93 11.11 15.80
N SER A 5 1.60 11.57 14.76
CA SER A 5 1.57 10.96 13.43
C SER A 5 2.84 10.16 13.24
N VAL A 6 2.70 8.93 12.72
CA VAL A 6 3.83 8.06 12.38
C VAL A 6 3.76 7.77 10.90
N VAL A 7 4.92 7.86 10.22
CA VAL A 7 5.07 7.42 8.84
C VAL A 7 5.89 6.14 8.87
N LEU A 8 5.27 5.04 8.46
CA LEU A 8 5.92 3.75 8.29
C LEU A 8 6.21 3.54 6.81
N SER A 9 7.46 3.24 6.47
CA SER A 9 7.88 2.84 5.13
C SER A 9 8.45 1.43 5.20
N THR A 10 7.75 0.47 4.61
CA THR A 10 8.13 -0.95 4.58
C THR A 10 7.63 -1.54 3.26
N HIS A 11 8.29 -2.60 2.79
CA HIS A 11 7.81 -3.42 1.68
C HIS A 11 6.95 -4.61 2.18
N ILE A 12 6.88 -4.82 3.51
CA ILE A 12 6.14 -5.93 4.11
C ILE A 12 4.65 -5.55 4.21
N MET A 13 3.84 -6.02 3.27
CA MET A 13 2.42 -5.67 3.18
C MET A 13 1.61 -6.09 4.42
N GLN A 14 2.02 -7.16 5.12
CA GLN A 14 1.36 -7.62 6.34
C GLN A 14 1.50 -6.60 7.49
N GLU A 15 2.63 -5.90 7.59
CA GLU A 15 2.83 -4.84 8.58
C GLU A 15 1.96 -3.62 8.24
N VAL A 16 1.92 -3.25 6.95
CA VAL A 16 1.09 -2.15 6.46
C VAL A 16 -0.39 -2.41 6.77
N ALA A 17 -0.87 -3.62 6.49
CA ALA A 17 -2.25 -4.02 6.76
C ALA A 17 -2.61 -3.97 8.26
N ALA A 18 -1.66 -4.31 9.12
CA ALA A 18 -1.87 -4.41 10.56
C ALA A 18 -1.73 -3.08 11.31
N LEU A 19 -0.88 -2.16 10.82
CA LEU A 19 -0.45 -0.98 11.55
C LEU A 19 -0.92 0.36 10.95
N CYS A 20 -1.20 0.41 9.64
CA CYS A 20 -1.47 1.67 8.95
C CYS A 20 -2.97 1.92 8.76
N ASP A 21 -3.44 3.10 9.19
CA ASP A 21 -4.80 3.56 8.90
C ASP A 21 -4.97 4.01 7.43
N ARG A 22 -3.88 4.51 6.83
CA ARG A 22 -3.81 5.02 5.46
C ARG A 22 -2.53 4.53 4.80
N ILE A 23 -2.66 4.11 3.56
CA ILE A 23 -1.60 3.52 2.76
C ILE A 23 -1.40 4.39 1.53
N VAL A 24 -0.15 4.73 1.24
CA VAL A 24 0.26 5.42 0.02
C VAL A 24 1.24 4.53 -0.72
N ILE A 25 0.89 4.17 -1.95
CA ILE A 25 1.73 3.38 -2.85
C ILE A 25 2.45 4.35 -3.76
N ILE A 26 3.78 4.31 -3.74
CA ILE A 26 4.65 5.14 -4.57
C ILE A 26 5.36 4.23 -5.58
N ALA A 27 5.28 4.57 -6.86
CA ALA A 27 5.95 3.88 -7.94
C ALA A 27 6.54 4.89 -8.92
N LYS A 28 7.77 4.66 -9.39
CA LYS A 28 8.46 5.53 -10.36
C LYS A 28 8.50 7.02 -9.98
N GLY A 29 8.54 7.31 -8.68
CA GLY A 29 8.56 8.69 -8.15
C GLY A 29 7.18 9.36 -8.07
N GLU A 30 6.11 8.65 -8.39
CA GLU A 30 4.73 9.16 -8.37
C GLU A 30 3.84 8.37 -7.41
N VAL A 31 2.77 9.00 -6.92
CA VAL A 31 1.76 8.32 -6.09
C VAL A 31 0.84 7.51 -7.01
N ALA A 32 1.00 6.19 -6.97
CA ALA A 32 0.18 5.26 -7.74
C ALA A 32 -1.19 5.01 -7.06
N ALA A 33 -1.21 4.96 -5.73
CA ALA A 33 -2.44 4.81 -4.97
C ALA A 33 -2.36 5.44 -3.58
N ASP A 34 -3.53 5.75 -3.03
CA ASP A 34 -3.71 6.41 -1.75
C ASP A 34 -5.09 6.03 -1.22
N GLY A 35 -5.15 5.52 0.01
CA GLY A 35 -6.40 5.13 0.68
C GLY A 35 -6.20 4.16 1.83
N THR A 36 -7.30 3.69 2.41
CA THR A 36 -7.28 2.57 3.36
C THR A 36 -7.01 1.25 2.65
N ALA A 37 -6.67 0.19 3.40
CA ALA A 37 -6.52 -1.15 2.86
C ALA A 37 -7.75 -1.59 2.03
N ASP A 38 -8.95 -1.44 2.59
CA ASP A 38 -10.20 -1.80 1.91
C ASP A 38 -10.42 -1.01 0.61
N GLN A 39 -10.08 0.29 0.60
CA GLN A 39 -10.18 1.12 -0.60
C GLN A 39 -9.22 0.64 -1.69
N LEU A 40 -8.00 0.25 -1.31
CA LEU A 40 -7.02 -0.28 -2.25
C LEU A 40 -7.44 -1.65 -2.81
N LEU A 41 -7.99 -2.53 -1.97
CA LEU A 41 -8.54 -3.82 -2.39
C LEU A 41 -9.73 -3.63 -3.35
N GLN A 42 -10.67 -2.74 -3.03
CA GLN A 42 -11.80 -2.43 -3.91
C GLN A 42 -11.36 -1.82 -5.24
N ARG A 43 -10.40 -0.89 -5.23
CA ARG A 43 -9.86 -0.27 -6.45
C ARG A 43 -9.11 -1.25 -7.33
N SER A 44 -8.37 -2.18 -6.73
CA SER A 44 -7.63 -3.20 -7.46
C SER A 44 -8.52 -4.37 -7.89
N GLY A 45 -9.62 -4.64 -7.18
CA GLY A 45 -10.43 -5.84 -7.38
C GLY A 45 -9.67 -7.13 -7.01
N CYS A 46 -8.74 -7.01 -6.06
CA CYS A 46 -7.91 -8.11 -5.57
C CYS A 46 -8.33 -8.48 -4.14
N ASP A 47 -8.01 -9.72 -3.75
CA ASP A 47 -8.31 -10.24 -2.41
C ASP A 47 -7.15 -10.02 -1.42
N SER A 48 -5.96 -9.65 -1.92
CA SER A 48 -4.77 -9.40 -1.11
C SER A 48 -4.15 -8.04 -1.43
N LEU A 49 -3.49 -7.43 -0.43
CA LEU A 49 -2.77 -6.17 -0.59
C LEU A 49 -1.51 -6.31 -1.44
N GLU A 50 -0.88 -7.49 -1.44
CA GLU A 50 0.24 -7.80 -2.35
C GLU A 50 -0.22 -7.75 -3.81
N ASP A 51 -1.30 -8.47 -4.15
CA ASP A 51 -1.84 -8.46 -5.50
C ASP A 51 -2.32 -7.07 -5.90
N ALA A 52 -2.97 -6.35 -4.96
CA ALA A 52 -3.40 -4.98 -5.17
C ALA A 52 -2.20 -4.08 -5.46
N PHE A 53 -1.10 -4.20 -4.71
CA PHE A 53 0.12 -3.45 -4.92
C PHE A 53 0.69 -3.70 -6.30
N VAL A 54 0.93 -4.96 -6.68
CA VAL A 54 1.46 -5.35 -7.99
C VAL A 54 0.59 -4.80 -9.14
N LYS A 55 -0.73 -4.90 -8.98
CA LYS A 55 -1.69 -4.39 -9.98
C LYS A 55 -1.69 -2.87 -10.07
N LEU A 56 -1.58 -2.17 -8.94
CA LEU A 56 -1.62 -0.71 -8.88
C LEU A 56 -0.30 -0.06 -9.36
N ILE A 57 0.84 -0.72 -9.16
CA ILE A 57 2.13 -0.25 -9.71
C ILE A 57 2.32 -0.63 -11.18
N GLY A 58 1.57 -1.61 -11.68
CA GLY A 58 1.58 -2.05 -13.08
C GLY A 58 2.92 -2.68 -13.53
N SER A 59 3.70 -3.22 -12.59
CA SER A 59 5.00 -3.84 -12.84
C SER A 59 5.28 -4.96 -11.84
N GLU A 60 5.87 -6.06 -12.31
CA GLU A 60 6.39 -7.14 -11.44
C GLU A 60 7.66 -6.70 -10.67
N GLU A 61 8.23 -5.53 -10.95
CA GLU A 61 9.40 -4.99 -10.24
C GLU A 61 9.16 -4.85 -8.73
N GLY A 62 7.90 -4.68 -8.30
CA GLY A 62 7.54 -4.63 -6.88
C GLY A 62 7.60 -5.96 -6.14
N LEU A 63 7.67 -7.11 -6.83
CA LEU A 63 7.78 -8.46 -6.25
C LEU A 63 9.23 -8.91 -6.04
N LEU A 64 10.20 -8.21 -6.63
CA LEU A 64 11.61 -8.61 -6.68
C LEU A 64 12.53 -7.74 -5.79
N ALA A 65 11.96 -6.78 -5.06
CA ALA A 65 12.69 -5.80 -4.25
C ALA A 65 12.63 -6.13 -2.75
#